data_AF-A0A558D0F4-F1
#
_entry.id   AF-A0A558D0F4-F1
#
_cell.length_a   1.000
_cell.length_b   1.000
_cell.length_c   1.000
_cell.angle_alpha   90.00
_cell.angle_beta   90.00
_cell.angle_gamma   90.00
#
_symmetry.space_group_name_H-M   'P 1'
#
loop_
_entity.id
_entity.type
_entity.pdbx_description
1 polymer ?
#
loop_
_entity_poly.entity_id
_entity_poly.type
_entity_poly.pdbx_seq_one_letter_code
_entity_poly.pdbx_strand_id
1 'polypeptide(L)'
;MNQLKKVLAIVIVIGVSLYGYYENNNATSIPARESTGSTHQSLQHAFEKRLSDLQVTGAGTVIHILPDDNKGSRHQKFLLQVSSNQTLLISHNIDLAPRIQSIRKGDTVEFNGEYEWNAKGGVVHWTHQDPNGRHVDGWLKHNGQRYQ
;
A
#
# COMPACT_ATOMS: atom_id res chain seq x y z
N MET A 1 39.78 52.00 -26.85
CA MET A 1 39.62 50.68 -26.19
C MET A 1 38.49 50.62 -25.14
N ASN A 2 37.48 51.50 -25.12
CA ASN A 2 36.57 51.66 -23.95
C ASN A 2 35.05 51.77 -24.25
N GLN A 3 34.56 51.41 -25.43
CA GLN A 3 33.10 51.46 -25.73
C GLN A 3 32.46 50.08 -25.98
N LEU A 4 33.20 49.11 -26.51
CA LEU A 4 32.66 47.76 -26.75
C LEU A 4 32.51 46.92 -25.45
N LYS A 5 33.33 47.17 -24.43
CA LYS A 5 33.26 46.46 -23.12
C LYS A 5 32.12 46.95 -22.22
N LYS A 6 31.67 48.22 -22.37
CA LYS A 6 30.56 48.78 -21.58
C LYS A 6 29.19 48.34 -22.10
N VAL A 7 29.01 48.20 -23.42
CA VAL A 7 27.78 47.67 -24.01
C VAL A 7 27.62 46.18 -23.68
N LEU A 8 28.71 45.40 -23.69
CA LEU A 8 28.67 43.99 -23.28
C LEU A 8 28.28 43.82 -21.80
N ALA A 9 28.76 44.70 -20.91
CA ALA A 9 28.43 44.64 -19.48
C ALA A 9 26.94 44.97 -19.19
N ILE A 10 26.32 45.90 -19.92
CA ILE A 10 24.90 46.26 -19.73
C ILE A 10 23.96 45.18 -20.28
N VAL A 11 24.31 44.53 -21.39
CA VAL A 11 23.52 43.40 -21.92
C VAL A 11 23.61 42.17 -21.01
N ILE A 12 24.75 41.96 -20.33
CA ILE A 12 24.89 40.90 -19.33
C ILE A 12 24.09 41.20 -18.06
N VAL A 13 24.05 42.46 -17.59
CA VAL A 13 23.28 42.82 -16.37
C VAL A 13 21.76 42.75 -16.60
N ILE A 14 21.25 43.14 -17.77
CA ILE A 14 19.82 43.01 -18.10
C ILE A 14 19.45 41.53 -18.34
N GLY A 15 20.33 40.75 -18.98
CA GLY A 15 20.15 39.31 -19.17
C GLY A 15 20.15 38.53 -17.84
N VAL A 16 21.05 38.86 -16.91
CA VAL A 16 21.12 38.25 -15.56
C VAL A 16 19.95 38.68 -14.68
N SER A 17 19.46 39.93 -14.82
CA SER A 17 18.29 40.40 -14.06
C SER A 17 16.97 39.80 -14.56
N LEU A 18 16.83 39.53 -15.87
CA LEU A 18 15.67 38.82 -16.42
C LEU A 18 15.74 37.30 -16.19
N TYR A 19 16.92 36.68 -16.29
CA TYR A 19 17.12 35.26 -15.95
C TYR A 19 16.90 35.00 -14.45
N GLY A 20 17.41 35.89 -13.58
CA GLY A 20 17.17 35.84 -12.14
C GLY A 20 15.72 36.11 -11.73
N TYR A 21 14.98 36.97 -12.45
CA TYR A 21 13.54 37.16 -12.21
C TYR A 21 12.69 35.97 -12.68
N TYR A 22 13.14 35.25 -13.73
CA TYR A 22 12.49 34.02 -14.20
C TYR A 22 12.76 32.83 -13.27
N GLU A 23 13.96 32.73 -12.68
CA GLU A 23 14.26 31.70 -11.68
C GLU A 23 13.67 32.03 -10.28
N ASN A 24 13.62 33.30 -9.86
CA ASN A 24 13.21 33.68 -8.50
C ASN A 24 11.69 33.73 -8.28
N ASN A 25 10.87 33.52 -9.32
CA ASN A 25 9.42 33.30 -9.19
C ASN A 25 9.00 31.83 -9.39
N ASN A 26 9.97 30.93 -9.62
CA ASN A 26 9.75 29.48 -9.68
C ASN A 26 10.48 28.77 -8.52
N ALA A 27 10.44 29.37 -7.33
CA ALA A 27 10.64 28.63 -6.08
C ALA A 27 9.41 27.74 -5.83
N THR A 28 9.18 26.79 -6.74
CA THR A 28 8.27 25.68 -6.55
C THR A 28 8.99 24.75 -5.58
N SER A 29 8.54 24.75 -4.33
CA SER A 29 8.85 23.72 -3.35
C SER A 29 8.89 22.35 -4.04
N ILE A 30 10.05 21.70 -4.09
CA ILE A 30 10.19 20.34 -4.62
C ILE A 30 9.28 19.46 -3.76
N PRO A 31 8.12 18.96 -4.26
CA PRO A 31 7.50 17.84 -3.59
C PRO A 31 8.35 16.64 -3.98
N ALA A 32 9.06 16.05 -3.02
CA ALA A 32 9.46 14.67 -3.14
C ALA A 32 8.18 13.83 -3.31
N ARG A 33 7.78 13.61 -4.56
CA ARG A 33 6.79 12.64 -4.97
C ARG A 33 7.38 11.93 -6.17
N GLU A 34 8.19 10.91 -5.88
CA GLU A 34 8.12 9.71 -6.68
C GLU A 34 6.66 9.27 -6.68
N SER A 35 5.98 9.59 -7.77
CA SER A 35 4.70 9.01 -8.11
C SER A 35 4.94 7.56 -8.55
N THR A 36 5.26 6.67 -7.61
CA THR A 36 4.64 5.34 -7.67
C THR A 36 3.17 5.58 -7.38
N GLY A 37 2.44 5.95 -8.42
CA GLY A 37 0.99 6.00 -8.39
C GLY A 37 0.47 4.58 -8.24
N SER A 38 0.56 4.02 -7.03
CA SER A 38 -0.33 2.99 -6.57
C SER A 38 -1.71 3.62 -6.67
N THR A 39 -2.35 3.40 -7.81
CA THR A 39 -3.77 3.66 -7.93
C THR A 39 -4.38 2.76 -6.89
N HIS A 40 -4.87 3.32 -5.78
CA HIS A 40 -5.56 2.57 -4.75
C HIS A 40 -6.80 1.95 -5.40
N GLN A 41 -6.64 0.76 -5.98
CA GLN A 41 -7.71 -0.01 -6.56
C GLN A 41 -8.54 -0.54 -5.40
N SER A 42 -9.84 -0.25 -5.42
CA SER A 42 -10.74 -0.81 -4.41
C SER A 42 -10.77 -2.33 -4.54
N LEU A 43 -10.90 -3.03 -3.41
CA LEU A 43 -11.07 -4.48 -3.39
C LEU A 43 -12.26 -4.94 -4.23
N GLN A 44 -13.31 -4.13 -4.30
CA GLN A 44 -14.46 -4.40 -5.15
C GLN A 44 -14.08 -4.34 -6.63
N HIS A 45 -13.30 -3.34 -7.05
CA HIS A 45 -12.83 -3.25 -8.42
C HIS A 45 -11.90 -4.43 -8.77
N ALA A 46 -10.98 -4.78 -7.88
CA ALA A 46 -10.11 -5.95 -8.05
C ALA A 46 -10.92 -7.23 -8.22
N PHE A 47 -12.00 -7.40 -7.44
CA PHE A 47 -12.89 -8.53 -7.57
C PHE A 47 -13.68 -8.55 -8.89
N GLU A 48 -14.32 -7.43 -9.25
CA GLU A 48 -15.10 -7.29 -10.49
C GLU A 48 -14.25 -7.49 -11.75
N LYS A 49 -12.98 -7.05 -11.71
CA LYS A 49 -12.03 -7.20 -12.81
C LYS A 49 -11.18 -8.47 -12.74
N ARG A 50 -11.38 -9.30 -11.71
CA ARG A 50 -10.64 -10.55 -11.49
C ARG A 50 -9.11 -10.35 -11.46
N LEU A 51 -8.67 -9.30 -10.78
CA LEU A 51 -7.25 -8.99 -10.60
C LEU A 51 -6.67 -9.80 -9.45
N SER A 52 -5.38 -10.11 -9.54
CA SER A 52 -4.57 -10.84 -8.56
C SER A 52 -3.23 -10.14 -8.40
N ASP A 53 -2.35 -10.60 -7.51
CA ASP A 53 -1.02 -10.01 -7.31
C ASP A 53 -1.09 -8.53 -6.91
N LEU A 54 -2.04 -8.19 -6.02
CA LEU A 54 -2.30 -6.82 -5.58
C LEU A 54 -2.09 -6.67 -4.08
N GLN A 55 -1.17 -5.79 -3.67
CA GLN A 55 -1.10 -5.38 -2.26
C GLN A 55 -2.33 -4.54 -1.89
N VAL A 56 -3.08 -4.98 -0.88
CA VAL A 56 -4.30 -4.33 -0.41
C VAL A 56 -4.19 -3.99 1.07
N THR A 57 -4.86 -2.92 1.49
CA THR A 57 -5.09 -2.58 2.89
C THR A 57 -6.58 -2.37 3.10
N GLY A 58 -7.12 -2.89 4.19
CA GLY A 58 -8.53 -2.73 4.49
C GLY A 58 -8.90 -3.17 5.89
N ALA A 59 -10.19 -3.19 6.16
CA ALA A 59 -10.76 -3.72 7.38
C ALA A 59 -12.03 -4.49 7.06
N GLY A 60 -12.36 -5.47 7.88
CA GLY A 60 -13.60 -6.21 7.76
C GLY A 60 -14.03 -6.84 9.07
N THR A 61 -15.29 -7.29 9.09
CA THR A 61 -15.86 -7.97 10.25
C THR A 61 -15.74 -9.48 10.07
N VAL A 62 -15.23 -10.16 11.09
CA VAL A 62 -15.09 -11.63 11.10
C VAL A 62 -16.48 -12.27 11.09
N ILE A 63 -16.82 -12.95 10.00
CA ILE A 63 -18.10 -13.65 9.87
C ILE A 63 -17.99 -15.15 10.13
N HIS A 64 -16.79 -15.72 9.95
CA HIS A 64 -16.52 -17.13 10.19
C HIS A 64 -15.05 -17.37 10.52
N ILE A 65 -14.77 -18.28 11.46
CA ILE A 65 -13.42 -18.73 11.79
C ILE A 65 -13.32 -20.18 11.31
N LEU A 66 -12.29 -20.48 10.51
CA LEU A 66 -12.05 -21.83 10.01
C LEU A 66 -11.01 -22.54 10.88
N PRO A 67 -10.94 -23.88 10.85
CA PRO A 67 -9.80 -24.61 11.39
C PRO A 67 -8.50 -24.13 10.73
N ASP A 68 -7.43 -24.11 11.52
CA ASP A 68 -6.10 -23.81 11.02
C ASP A 68 -5.72 -24.82 9.93
N ASP A 69 -5.13 -24.33 8.84
CA ASP A 69 -4.49 -25.18 7.84
C ASP A 69 -3.15 -25.64 8.37
N ASN A 70 -2.94 -26.95 8.45
CA ASN A 70 -1.69 -27.54 8.94
C ASN A 70 -0.96 -28.34 7.86
N LYS A 71 -1.32 -28.17 6.58
CA LYS A 71 -0.64 -28.82 5.45
C LYS A 71 0.41 -27.86 4.87
N GLY A 72 1.68 -28.25 4.94
CA GLY A 72 2.78 -27.34 4.58
C GLY A 72 2.97 -26.28 5.66
N SER A 73 3.24 -25.03 5.25
CA SER A 73 3.26 -23.90 6.19
C SER A 73 1.88 -23.73 6.83
N ARG A 74 1.85 -23.53 8.14
CA ARG A 74 0.60 -23.46 8.91
C ARG A 74 -0.06 -22.11 8.71
N HIS A 75 -1.39 -22.12 8.55
CA HIS A 75 -2.16 -20.89 8.36
C HIS A 75 -3.38 -20.82 9.27
N GLN A 76 -3.56 -19.69 9.95
CA GLN A 76 -4.85 -19.34 10.54
C GLN A 76 -5.77 -18.79 9.44
N LYS A 77 -6.99 -19.33 9.34
CA LYS A 77 -7.96 -18.95 8.32
C LYS A 77 -9.26 -18.42 8.90
N PHE A 78 -9.75 -17.31 8.37
CA PHE A 78 -11.05 -16.76 8.74
C PHE A 78 -11.63 -15.90 7.60
N LEU A 79 -12.96 -15.77 7.57
CA LEU A 79 -13.67 -14.95 6.60
C LEU A 79 -13.97 -13.57 7.16
N LEU A 80 -13.64 -12.54 6.40
CA LEU A 80 -14.03 -11.15 6.65
C LEU A 80 -15.13 -10.72 5.69
N GLN A 81 -16.18 -10.09 6.21
CA GLN A 81 -17.07 -9.26 5.40
C GLN A 81 -16.46 -7.87 5.28
N VAL A 82 -16.15 -7.41 4.07
CA VAL A 82 -15.50 -6.12 3.82
C VAL A 82 -16.43 -5.08 3.16
N SER A 83 -17.52 -5.54 2.53
CA SER A 83 -18.62 -4.71 2.04
C SER A 83 -19.91 -5.55 2.04
N SER A 84 -21.07 -4.99 1.67
CA SER A 84 -22.33 -5.75 1.65
C SER A 84 -22.29 -6.99 0.73
N ASN A 85 -21.47 -6.97 -0.32
CA ASN A 85 -21.43 -8.00 -1.35
C ASN A 85 -20.07 -8.68 -1.51
N GLN A 86 -19.11 -8.42 -0.61
CA GLN A 86 -17.76 -8.98 -0.72
C GLN A 86 -17.26 -9.55 0.60
N THR A 87 -16.82 -10.81 0.52
CA THR A 87 -16.14 -11.54 1.58
C THR A 87 -14.69 -11.81 1.15
N LEU A 88 -13.75 -11.81 2.10
CA LEU A 88 -12.37 -12.23 1.87
C LEU A 88 -12.02 -13.39 2.79
N LEU A 89 -11.28 -14.37 2.26
CA LEU A 89 -10.58 -15.34 3.10
C LEU A 89 -9.22 -14.76 3.50
N ILE A 90 -8.98 -14.61 4.80
CA ILE A 90 -7.64 -14.34 5.31
C ILE A 90 -6.91 -15.67 5.47
N SER A 91 -5.70 -15.76 4.94
CA SER A 91 -4.78 -16.89 5.13
C SER A 91 -3.49 -16.36 5.76
N HIS A 92 -3.44 -16.37 7.09
CA HIS A 92 -2.34 -15.81 7.87
C HIS A 92 -1.34 -16.88 8.24
N ASN A 93 -0.11 -16.80 7.72
CA ASN A 93 0.93 -17.79 7.99
C ASN A 93 1.41 -17.68 9.45
N ILE A 94 1.05 -18.68 10.26
CA ILE A 94 1.34 -18.71 11.70
C ILE A 94 2.69 -19.38 12.04
N ASP A 95 3.47 -19.75 11.03
CA ASP A 95 4.89 -20.07 11.20
C ASP A 95 5.76 -18.81 11.16
N LEU A 96 5.29 -17.75 10.48
CA LEU A 96 6.03 -16.50 10.30
C LEU A 96 5.56 -15.38 11.25
N ALA A 97 4.29 -15.39 11.63
CA ALA A 97 3.71 -14.40 12.55
C ALA A 97 2.86 -15.07 13.65
N PRO A 98 2.65 -14.42 14.82
CA PRO A 98 1.83 -15.00 15.88
C PRO A 98 0.36 -15.18 15.47
N ARG A 99 -0.23 -16.33 15.80
CA ARG A 99 -1.68 -16.58 15.67
C ARG A 99 -2.50 -15.58 16.51
N ILE A 100 -3.61 -15.09 15.96
CA ILE A 100 -4.58 -14.29 16.72
C ILE A 100 -5.43 -15.23 17.58
N GLN A 101 -5.08 -15.38 18.86
CA GLN A 101 -5.80 -16.30 19.76
C GLN A 101 -7.19 -15.79 20.17
N SER A 102 -7.35 -14.48 20.29
CA SER A 102 -8.57 -13.85 20.82
C SER A 102 -9.63 -13.55 19.76
N ILE A 103 -9.43 -13.92 18.49
CA ILE A 103 -10.35 -13.59 17.39
C ILE A 103 -11.69 -14.32 17.55
N ARG A 104 -12.78 -13.59 17.37
CA ARG A 104 -14.15 -14.12 17.43
C ARG A 104 -14.99 -13.58 16.27
N LYS A 105 -16.09 -14.29 15.97
CA LYS A 105 -17.12 -13.78 15.06
C LYS A 105 -17.66 -12.45 15.59
N GLY A 106 -17.79 -11.47 14.71
CA GLY A 106 -18.22 -10.11 15.03
C GLY A 106 -17.08 -9.13 15.29
N ASP A 107 -15.85 -9.61 15.49
CA ASP A 107 -14.70 -8.74 15.68
C ASP A 107 -14.32 -8.03 14.38
N THR A 108 -13.78 -6.82 14.48
CA THR A 108 -13.14 -6.12 13.35
C THR A 108 -11.66 -6.47 13.28
N VAL A 109 -11.18 -6.78 12.08
CA VAL A 109 -9.76 -6.98 11.79
C VAL A 109 -9.36 -6.04 10.65
N GLU A 110 -8.34 -5.24 10.91
CA GLU A 110 -7.62 -4.49 9.87
C GLU A 110 -6.53 -5.41 9.28
N PHE A 111 -6.25 -5.27 7.99
CA PHE A 111 -5.26 -6.10 7.31
C PHE A 111 -4.49 -5.31 6.26
N ASN A 112 -3.28 -5.79 6.00
CA ASN A 112 -2.48 -5.47 4.83
C ASN A 112 -1.83 -6.77 4.34
N GLY A 113 -1.93 -7.04 3.05
CA GLY A 113 -1.42 -8.26 2.44
C GLY A 113 -1.69 -8.29 0.95
N GLU A 114 -1.27 -9.37 0.29
CA GLU A 114 -1.52 -9.58 -1.13
C GLU A 114 -2.90 -10.21 -1.34
N TYR A 115 -3.65 -9.69 -2.30
CA TYR A 115 -4.95 -10.17 -2.72
C TYR A 115 -4.86 -11.05 -3.96
N GLU A 116 -5.53 -12.20 -3.88
CA GLU A 116 -5.67 -13.17 -4.96
C GLU A 116 -7.14 -13.42 -5.28
N TRP A 117 -7.52 -13.29 -6.55
CA TRP A 117 -8.90 -13.48 -6.96
C TRP A 117 -9.34 -14.94 -6.88
N ASN A 118 -10.59 -15.15 -6.44
CA ASN A 118 -11.34 -16.37 -6.70
C ASN A 118 -12.84 -16.04 -6.77
N ALA A 119 -13.66 -16.99 -7.24
CA ALA A 119 -15.11 -16.82 -7.36
C ALA A 119 -15.85 -16.64 -6.01
N LYS A 120 -15.17 -16.80 -4.86
CA LYS A 120 -15.73 -16.66 -3.51
C LYS A 120 -15.41 -15.30 -2.85
N GLY A 121 -14.86 -14.36 -3.61
CA GLY A 121 -14.55 -13.01 -3.14
C GLY A 121 -13.06 -12.69 -3.01
N GLY A 122 -12.21 -13.73 -3.08
CA GLY A 122 -10.75 -13.63 -3.04
C GLY A 122 -10.12 -14.07 -1.71
N VAL A 123 -8.80 -14.21 -1.73
CA VAL A 123 -7.96 -14.54 -0.57
C VAL A 123 -7.02 -13.37 -0.33
N VAL A 124 -6.74 -13.06 0.93
CA VAL A 124 -5.59 -12.23 1.31
C VAL A 124 -4.60 -13.07 2.09
N HIS A 125 -3.38 -13.15 1.58
CA HIS A 125 -2.22 -13.81 2.19
C HIS A 125 -1.07 -12.82 2.31
N TRP A 126 0.16 -13.27 2.59
CA TRP A 126 1.30 -12.37 2.87
C TRP A 126 0.98 -11.34 3.96
N THR A 127 0.25 -11.75 5.00
CA THR A 127 -0.14 -10.86 6.13
C THR A 127 0.88 -10.91 7.26
N HIS A 128 2.17 -10.96 6.91
CA HIS A 128 3.32 -11.05 7.79
C HIS A 128 4.52 -10.32 7.16
N GLN A 129 5.58 -10.09 7.93
CA GLN A 129 6.84 -9.60 7.37
C GLN A 129 7.44 -10.64 6.43
N ASP A 130 8.03 -10.23 5.30
CA ASP A 130 8.85 -11.13 4.50
C ASP A 130 10.28 -11.14 5.04
N PRO A 131 10.76 -12.26 5.64
CA PRO A 131 12.10 -12.32 6.22
C PRO A 131 13.23 -12.06 5.22
N ASN A 132 12.96 -12.23 3.92
CA ASN A 132 13.95 -12.06 2.86
C ASN A 132 13.78 -10.74 2.08
N GLY A 133 12.76 -9.93 2.38
CA GLY A 133 12.52 -8.63 1.74
C GLY A 133 12.31 -8.68 0.22
N ARG A 134 11.74 -9.78 -0.29
CA ARG A 134 11.41 -9.99 -1.72
C ARG A 134 9.96 -9.64 -2.04
N HIS A 135 9.11 -9.61 -1.02
CA HIS A 135 7.70 -9.24 -1.10
C HIS A 135 7.41 -8.05 -0.17
N VAL A 136 6.35 -7.29 -0.48
CA VAL A 136 5.86 -6.24 0.43
C VAL A 136 5.41 -6.88 1.74
N ASP A 137 5.89 -6.36 2.87
CA ASP A 137 5.46 -6.79 4.20
C ASP A 137 3.95 -6.61 4.36
N GLY A 138 3.32 -7.56 5.03
CA GLY A 138 1.92 -7.44 5.47
C GLY A 138 1.75 -7.63 6.96
N TRP A 139 0.50 -7.53 7.39
CA TRP A 139 0.12 -7.59 8.80
C TRP A 139 -1.38 -7.80 8.97
N LEU A 140 -1.77 -8.30 10.13
CA LEU A 140 -3.13 -8.19 10.67
C LEU A 140 -3.13 -7.30 11.90
N LYS A 141 -4.24 -6.61 12.16
CA LYS A 141 -4.44 -5.86 13.40
C LYS A 141 -5.83 -6.13 13.97
N HIS A 142 -5.85 -6.55 15.23
CA HIS A 142 -7.04 -6.93 15.99
C HIS A 142 -6.94 -6.33 17.39
N ASN A 143 -7.98 -5.64 17.85
CA ASN A 143 -8.03 -4.99 19.16
C ASN A 143 -6.79 -4.11 19.47
N GLY A 144 -6.30 -3.39 18.47
CA GLY A 144 -5.13 -2.51 18.60
C GLY A 144 -3.77 -3.21 18.53
N GLN A 145 -3.73 -4.54 18.61
CA GLN A 145 -2.50 -5.33 18.48
C GLN A 145 -2.25 -5.69 17.02
N ARG A 146 -1.01 -5.49 16.55
CA ARG A 146 -0.55 -5.90 15.23
C ARG A 146 0.14 -7.26 15.28
N TYR A 147 -0.08 -8.09 14.26
CA TYR A 147 0.48 -9.42 14.06
C TYR A 147 1.18 -9.42 12.70
N GLN A 148 2.50 -9.65 12.69
CA GLN A 148 3.33 -9.69 11.48
C GLN A 148 4.61 -10.46 11.72
#